data_AF-A0A955S676-F1
#
_entry.id   AF-A0A955S676-F1
#
_cell.length_a   1.000
_cell.length_b   1.000
_cell.length_c   1.000
_cell.angle_alpha   90.00
_cell.angle_beta   90.00
_cell.angle_gamma   90.00
#
_symmetry.space_group_name_H-M   'P 1'
#
loop_
_entity.id
_entity.type
_entity.pdbx_description
1 polymer ?
#
loop_
_entity_poly.entity_id
_entity_poly.type
_entity_poly.pdbx_seq_one_letter_code
_entity_poly.pdbx_strand_id
1 'polypeptide(L)'
;MADSDQKRYQKYQRSQEQIWEAKCLRCGACCGSMDGDPCEHLVEDKNNRYYCSIYSNRFGPRKTRSGRKFVCVSIRKVLDQSWPGDECCGYKK
;
A
#
# COMPACT_ATOMS: atom_id res chain seq x y z
N MET A 1 10.25 1.95 -36.03
CA MET A 1 11.11 2.28 -34.87
C MET A 1 10.26 2.62 -33.63
N ALA A 2 9.29 1.77 -33.24
CA ALA A 2 8.39 2.03 -32.09
C ALA A 2 8.74 1.20 -30.84
N ASP A 3 9.58 0.17 -30.99
CA ASP A 3 9.90 -0.82 -29.94
C ASP A 3 10.84 -0.28 -28.84
N SER A 4 11.67 0.72 -29.15
CA SER A 4 12.65 1.29 -28.21
C SER A 4 11.99 2.16 -27.13
N ASP A 5 10.99 2.97 -27.51
CA ASP A 5 10.33 3.88 -26.57
C ASP A 5 9.41 3.12 -25.61
N GLN A 6 8.71 2.09 -26.12
CA GLN A 6 7.84 1.25 -25.30
C GLN A 6 8.61 0.47 -24.24
N LYS A 7 9.79 -0.07 -24.57
CA LYS A 7 10.68 -0.73 -23.60
C LYS A 7 11.23 0.23 -22.56
N ARG A 8 11.58 1.46 -22.96
CA ARG A 8 12.05 2.50 -22.04
C ARG A 8 10.95 2.91 -21.05
N TYR A 9 9.73 3.08 -21.55
CA TYR A 9 8.56 3.41 -20.75
C TYR A 9 8.19 2.30 -19.76
N GLN A 10 8.21 1.03 -20.19
CA GLN A 10 7.99 -0.12 -19.29
C GLN A 10 9.03 -0.20 -18.17
N LYS A 11 10.32 0.05 -18.49
CA LYS A 11 11.38 0.08 -17.47
C LYS A 11 11.15 1.18 -16.45
N TYR A 12 10.74 2.37 -16.90
CA TYR A 12 10.38 3.47 -16.01
C TYR A 12 9.20 3.13 -15.10
N GLN A 13 8.12 2.58 -15.67
CA GLN A 13 6.95 2.16 -14.90
C GLN A 13 7.31 1.13 -13.82
N ARG A 14 8.15 0.14 -14.15
CA ARG A 14 8.59 -0.89 -13.20
C ARG A 14 9.43 -0.32 -12.06
N SER A 15 10.35 0.60 -12.37
CA SER A 15 11.14 1.28 -11.34
C SER A 15 10.27 2.13 -10.42
N GLN A 16 9.30 2.86 -10.97
CA GLN A 16 8.36 3.66 -10.17
C GLN A 16 7.50 2.76 -9.28
N GLU A 17 6.98 1.64 -9.81
CA GLU A 17 6.23 0.66 -9.05
C GLU A 17 7.04 0.14 -7.85
N GLN A 18 8.33 -0.16 -7.99
CA GLN A 18 9.16 -0.60 -6.87
C GLN A 18 9.34 0.47 -5.79
N ILE A 19 9.58 1.73 -6.17
CA ILE A 19 9.72 2.86 -5.23
C ILE A 19 8.41 3.06 -4.47
N TRP A 20 7.30 2.96 -5.18
CA TRP A 20 5.96 3.07 -4.66
C TRP A 20 5.66 1.93 -3.67
N GLU A 21 5.88 0.69 -4.06
CA GLU A 21 5.66 -0.47 -3.20
C GLU A 21 6.51 -0.36 -1.92
N ALA A 22 7.76 0.10 -2.02
CA ALA A 22 8.60 0.36 -0.85
C ALA A 22 8.03 1.41 0.12
N LYS A 23 7.37 2.47 -0.40
CA LYS A 23 6.68 3.48 0.43
C LYS A 23 5.42 2.91 1.08
N CYS A 24 4.62 2.16 0.33
CA CYS A 24 3.39 1.54 0.83
C CYS A 24 3.67 0.51 1.92
N LEU A 25 4.72 -0.30 1.74
CA LEU A 25 5.11 -1.32 2.71
C LEU A 25 5.44 -0.71 4.07
N ARG A 26 5.72 0.59 4.17
CA ARG A 26 6.14 1.25 5.40
C ARG A 26 5.15 2.27 5.96
N CYS A 27 4.09 2.62 5.23
CA CYS A 27 3.20 3.71 5.64
C CYS A 27 2.12 3.27 6.64
N GLY A 28 1.64 2.02 6.57
CA GLY A 28 0.57 1.50 7.44
C GLY A 28 -0.81 2.17 7.28
N ALA A 29 -0.89 3.35 6.65
CA ALA A 29 -2.09 4.17 6.51
C ALA A 29 -3.27 3.41 5.87
N CYS A 30 -3.06 2.76 4.73
CA CYS A 30 -4.09 1.95 4.06
C CYS A 30 -4.47 0.67 4.82
N CYS A 31 -3.67 0.28 5.82
CA CYS A 31 -3.90 -0.90 6.64
C CYS A 31 -4.53 -0.55 8.00
N GLY A 32 -5.00 0.69 8.19
CA GLY A 32 -5.68 1.11 9.42
C GLY A 32 -4.75 1.38 10.60
N SER A 33 -3.45 1.65 10.37
CA SER A 33 -2.52 2.02 11.46
C SER A 33 -2.96 3.28 12.21
N MET A 34 -3.69 4.18 11.54
CA MET A 34 -4.17 5.44 12.11
C MET A 34 -5.60 5.34 12.68
N ASP A 35 -6.34 4.28 12.37
CA ASP A 35 -7.73 4.07 12.82
C ASP A 35 -7.84 3.43 14.21
N GLY A 36 -6.72 3.04 14.81
CA GLY A 36 -6.68 2.23 16.03
C GLY A 36 -7.12 0.77 15.84
N ASP A 37 -7.56 0.39 14.64
CA ASP A 37 -7.95 -0.99 14.28
C ASP A 37 -7.17 -1.48 13.04
N PRO A 38 -5.86 -1.76 13.18
CA PRO A 38 -5.02 -2.15 12.07
C PRO A 38 -5.39 -3.54 11.54
N CYS A 39 -5.00 -3.81 10.30
CA CYS A 39 -5.02 -5.13 9.69
C CYS A 39 -4.33 -6.16 10.60
N GLU A 40 -4.86 -7.37 10.68
CA GLU A 40 -4.28 -8.46 11.48
C GLU A 40 -2.82 -8.75 11.11
N HIS A 41 -2.47 -8.52 9.84
CA HIS A 41 -1.14 -8.78 9.29
C HIS A 41 -0.22 -7.55 9.31
N LEU A 42 -0.69 -6.42 9.86
CA LEU A 42 0.14 -5.25 10.08
C LEU A 42 1.01 -5.50 11.32
N VAL A 43 2.32 -5.48 11.10
CA VAL A 43 3.32 -5.65 12.13
C VAL A 43 4.03 -4.33 12.33
N GLU A 44 4.18 -3.93 13.58
CA GLU A 44 4.96 -2.76 13.94
C GLU A 44 6.40 -3.20 14.21
N ASP A 45 7.35 -2.50 13.59
CA ASP A 45 8.78 -2.66 13.83
C ASP A 45 9.23 -1.72 14.97
N LYS A 46 10.38 -2.01 15.59
CA LYS A 46 10.93 -1.29 16.75
C LYS A 46 11.16 0.21 16.54
N ASN A 47 11.15 0.67 15.29
CA ASN A 47 11.34 2.07 14.91
C ASN A 47 10.03 2.81 14.60
N ASN A 48 8.87 2.39 15.15
CA ASN A 48 7.54 2.92 14.82
C ASN A 48 7.23 2.85 13.31
N ARG A 49 7.79 1.86 12.62
CA ARG A 49 7.53 1.61 11.19
C ARG A 49 6.58 0.43 11.08
N TYR A 50 5.50 0.61 10.35
CA TYR A 50 4.55 -0.47 10.10
C TYR A 50 4.94 -1.23 8.84
N TYR A 51 4.89 -2.55 8.86
CA TYR A 51 5.05 -3.37 7.67
C TYR A 51 3.99 -4.45 7.57
N CYS A 52 3.60 -4.77 6.34
CA CYS A 52 2.65 -5.83 6.08
C CYS A 52 3.41 -7.15 5.90
N SER A 53 3.19 -8.11 6.79
CA SER A 53 3.83 -9.44 6.71
C SER A 53 3.45 -10.22 5.45
N ILE A 54 2.25 -9.98 4.91
CA ILE A 54 1.70 -10.65 3.73
C ILE A 54 1.75 -9.77 2.47
N TYR A 55 2.67 -8.80 2.40
CA TYR A 55 2.65 -7.76 1.37
C TYR A 55 2.53 -8.29 -0.07
N SER A 56 3.18 -9.41 -0.36
CA SER A 56 3.14 -10.09 -1.67
C SER A 56 1.75 -10.64 -2.04
N ASN A 57 0.95 -11.01 -1.05
CA ASN A 57 -0.41 -11.54 -1.22
C ASN A 57 -1.47 -10.61 -0.64
N ARG A 58 -1.16 -9.33 -0.44
CA ARG A 58 -2.03 -8.44 0.34
C ARG A 58 -3.41 -8.24 -0.31
N PHE A 59 -3.48 -8.26 -1.64
CA PHE A 59 -4.70 -7.98 -2.39
C PHE A 59 -5.83 -8.99 -2.09
N GLY A 60 -7.03 -8.47 -1.85
CA GLY A 60 -8.22 -9.26 -1.57
C GLY A 60 -8.85 -8.94 -0.21
N PRO A 61 -9.84 -9.73 0.22
CA PRO A 61 -10.52 -9.54 1.49
C PRO A 61 -9.58 -9.83 2.66
N ARG A 62 -9.51 -8.89 3.61
CA ARG A 62 -8.69 -8.91 4.81
C ARG A 62 -9.51 -8.56 6.03
N LYS A 63 -8.97 -8.91 7.20
CA LYS A 63 -9.61 -8.68 8.49
C LYS A 63 -8.72 -7.80 9.36
N THR A 64 -9.33 -6.89 10.11
CA THR A 64 -8.65 -6.10 11.14
C THR A 64 -8.55 -6.90 12.44
N ARG A 65 -7.72 -6.43 13.39
CA ARG A 65 -7.61 -7.06 14.72
C ARG A 65 -8.93 -7.06 15.49
N SER A 66 -9.78 -6.05 15.33
CA SER A 66 -11.12 -6.00 15.92
C SER A 66 -12.16 -6.81 15.15
N GLY A 67 -11.77 -7.35 14.00
CA GLY A 67 -12.58 -8.28 13.22
C GLY A 67 -13.41 -7.69 12.09
N ARG A 68 -13.20 -6.40 11.75
CA ARG A 68 -13.82 -5.78 10.59
C ARG A 68 -13.24 -6.36 9.31
N LYS A 69 -14.09 -6.64 8.34
CA LYS A 69 -13.67 -7.09 7.00
C LYS A 69 -13.51 -5.88 6.11
N PHE A 70 -12.38 -5.76 5.44
CA PHE A 70 -12.12 -4.74 4.42
C PHE A 70 -11.41 -5.39 3.24
N VAL A 71 -11.39 -4.73 2.08
CA VAL A 71 -10.69 -5.25 0.92
C VAL A 71 -9.39 -4.48 0.77
N CYS A 72 -8.27 -5.18 0.88
CA CYS A 72 -6.98 -4.62 0.53
C CYS A 72 -6.89 -4.56 -0.99
N VAL A 73 -6.75 -3.36 -1.52
CA VAL A 73 -6.67 -3.09 -2.95
C VAL A 73 -5.35 -2.41 -3.29
N SER A 74 -5.01 -2.38 -4.57
CA SER A 74 -3.83 -1.65 -5.04
C SER A 74 -4.02 -0.15 -4.81
N ILE A 75 -2.92 0.52 -4.46
CA ILE A 75 -2.94 1.96 -4.15
C ILE A 75 -3.48 2.76 -5.33
N ARG A 76 -3.16 2.37 -6.56
CA ARG A 76 -3.72 2.99 -7.78
C ARG A 76 -5.25 3.02 -7.80
N LYS A 77 -5.93 2.04 -7.19
CA LYS A 77 -7.40 2.01 -7.14
C LYS A 77 -7.98 2.87 -6.02
N VAL A 78 -7.26 3.02 -4.92
CA VAL A 78 -7.74 3.82 -3.79
C VAL A 78 -7.31 5.26 -3.89
N LEU A 79 -6.26 5.63 -4.63
CA LEU A 79 -5.75 7.00 -4.69
C LEU A 79 -6.83 8.07 -4.96
N ASP A 80 -7.81 7.76 -5.79
CA ASP A 80 -8.92 8.67 -6.11
C ASP A 80 -10.08 8.62 -5.10
N GLN A 81 -10.03 7.72 -4.12
CA GLN A 81 -11.02 7.53 -3.06
C GLN A 81 -10.51 8.15 -1.75
N SER A 82 -11.41 8.56 -0.86
CA SER A 82 -11.04 8.95 0.51
C SER A 82 -11.34 7.83 1.48
N TRP A 83 -10.36 7.52 2.32
CA TRP A 83 -10.47 6.54 3.40
C TRP A 83 -9.81 7.12 4.67
N PRO A 84 -10.17 6.62 5.85
CA PRO A 84 -9.59 7.12 7.09
C PRO A 84 -8.06 6.98 7.09
N GLY A 85 -7.34 8.07 7.35
CA GLY A 85 -5.88 8.10 7.30
C GLY A 85 -5.27 8.21 5.91
N ASP A 86 -6.05 8.49 4.87
CA ASP A 86 -5.57 8.77 3.50
C ASP A 86 -4.63 9.98 3.45
N GLU A 87 -4.81 10.97 4.32
CA GLU A 87 -3.92 12.13 4.51
C GLU A 87 -2.49 11.74 4.90
N CYS A 88 -2.34 10.59 5.58
CA CYS A 88 -1.04 10.04 5.96
C CYS A 88 -0.48 9.07 4.92
N CYS A 89 -1.20 8.86 3.81
CA CYS A 89 -0.72 8.06 2.71
C CYS A 89 0.41 8.81 1.99
N GLY A 90 1.59 8.19 1.88
CA GLY A 90 2.74 8.75 1.16
C GLY A 90 2.53 8.98 -0.35
N TYR A 91 1.32 8.71 -0.85
CA TYR A 91 0.90 8.92 -2.24
C TYR A 91 -0.09 10.08 -2.43
N LYS A 92 -0.76 10.55 -1.37
CA LYS A 92 -1.67 11.70 -1.41
C LYS A 92 -1.00 13.02 -0.99
N LYS A 93 0.33 13.01 -0.82
CA LYS A 93 1.13 14.20 -0.53
C LYS A 93 1.35 15.05 -1.76
#